data_AF-A0A2W6E576-F1
#
_entry.id   AF-A0A2W6E576-F1
#
_cell.length_a   1.000
_cell.length_b   1.000
_cell.length_c   1.000
_cell.angle_alpha   90.00
_cell.angle_beta   90.00
_cell.angle_gamma   90.00
#
_symmetry.space_group_name_H-M   'P 1'
#
loop_
_entity.id
_entity.type
_entity.pdbx_description
1 polymer ?
#
loop_
_entity_poly.entity_id
_entity_poly.type
_entity_poly.pdbx_seq_one_letter_code
_entity_poly.pdbx_strand_id
1 'polypeptide(L)'
;LIGGARMGTSPDNSVVDASQRSWAVPNLFLADGSVCPTQGSANPALTIMAMSSRLAGRIRSGAAMDDDPAARAGAVPARQQAG
;
A
#
# COMPACT_ATOMS: atom_id res chain seq x y z
N LEU A 1 -7.48 12.96 7.28
CA LEU A 1 -8.16 11.72 7.72
C LEU A 1 -7.20 10.54 7.54
N ILE A 2 -7.37 9.46 8.28
CA ILE A 2 -6.45 8.30 8.30
C ILE A 2 -7.21 7.02 7.96
N GLY A 3 -6.59 6.11 7.21
CA GLY A 3 -7.08 4.73 7.03
C GLY A 3 -8.09 4.49 5.90
N GLY A 4 -8.39 5.50 5.07
CA GLY A 4 -9.33 5.38 3.95
C GLY A 4 -8.89 4.40 2.86
N ALA A 5 -7.60 4.11 2.75
CA ALA A 5 -7.02 3.12 1.85
C ALA A 5 -5.94 2.32 2.58
N ARG A 6 -6.29 1.77 3.76
CA ARG A 6 -5.34 1.16 4.71
C ARG A 6 -4.42 0.11 4.06
N MET A 7 -3.16 0.09 4.50
CA MET A 7 -2.24 -1.02 4.27
C MET A 7 -2.69 -2.27 5.02
N GLY A 8 -2.39 -3.44 4.46
CA GLY A 8 -2.56 -4.72 5.12
C GLY A 8 -1.82 -5.84 4.42
N THR A 9 -2.19 -7.08 4.75
CA THR A 9 -1.50 -8.29 4.28
C THR A 9 -2.25 -9.01 3.16
N SER A 10 -3.51 -8.66 2.90
CA SER A 10 -4.30 -9.26 1.82
C SER A 10 -5.32 -8.29 1.24
N PRO A 11 -5.78 -8.49 -0.01
CA PRO A 11 -6.83 -7.68 -0.63
C PRO A 11 -8.19 -7.75 0.10
N ASP A 12 -8.45 -8.79 0.90
CA ASP A 12 -9.72 -8.93 1.63
C ASP A 12 -9.79 -8.02 2.86
N ASN A 13 -8.66 -7.53 3.37
CA ASN A 13 -8.60 -6.72 4.59
C ASN A 13 -7.98 -5.33 4.39
N SER A 14 -7.56 -4.99 3.17
CA SER A 14 -6.81 -3.78 2.89
C SER A 14 -6.93 -3.33 1.44
N VAL A 15 -6.57 -2.08 1.17
CA VAL A 15 -6.60 -1.50 -0.20
C VAL A 15 -5.22 -1.59 -0.85
N VAL A 16 -4.18 -1.46 -0.05
CA VAL A 16 -2.79 -1.52 -0.49
C VAL A 16 -1.98 -2.51 0.36
N ASP A 17 -0.88 -3.00 -0.19
CA ASP A 17 0.08 -3.82 0.55
C ASP A 17 0.97 -2.96 1.46
N ALA A 18 1.86 -3.62 2.22
CA ALA A 18 2.84 -2.95 3.07
C ALA A 18 3.85 -2.06 2.31
N SER A 19 3.85 -2.09 0.98
CA SER A 19 4.67 -1.26 0.09
C SER A 19 3.89 -0.11 -0.55
N GLN A 20 2.67 0.14 -0.07
CA GLN A 20 1.77 1.18 -0.55
C GLN A 20 1.29 0.96 -2.00
N ARG A 21 1.38 -0.27 -2.51
CA ARG A 21 0.91 -0.66 -3.84
C ARG A 21 -0.54 -1.14 -3.77
N SER A 22 -1.39 -0.67 -4.67
CA SER A 22 -2.76 -1.16 -4.79
C SER A 22 -2.80 -2.64 -5.13
N TRP A 23 -3.68 -3.38 -4.46
CA TRP A 23 -3.96 -4.77 -4.83
C TRP A 23 -4.66 -4.89 -6.19
N ALA A 24 -5.45 -3.87 -6.57
CA ALA A 24 -6.28 -3.92 -7.77
C ALA A 24 -5.56 -3.42 -9.03
N VAL A 25 -4.62 -2.49 -8.88
CA VAL A 25 -3.94 -1.82 -10.01
C VAL A 25 -2.43 -1.91 -9.81
N PRO A 26 -1.70 -2.74 -10.60
CA PRO A 26 -0.29 -3.02 -10.35
C PRO A 26 0.63 -1.80 -10.40
N ASN A 27 0.33 -0.75 -11.15
CA ASN A 27 1.20 0.43 -11.24
C ASN A 27 0.69 1.63 -10.42
N LEU A 28 -0.25 1.39 -9.50
CA LEU A 28 -0.83 2.43 -8.65
C LEU A 28 -0.28 2.35 -7.21
N PHE A 29 0.21 3.49 -6.71
CA PHE A 29 0.74 3.64 -5.36
C PHE A 29 0.10 4.84 -4.65
N LEU A 30 -0.03 4.76 -3.34
CA LEU A 30 -0.64 5.80 -2.52
C LEU A 30 0.37 6.35 -1.50
N ALA A 31 0.45 7.67 -1.35
CA ALA A 31 1.48 8.35 -0.55
C ALA A 31 0.88 9.44 0.36
N ASP A 32 -0.03 9.06 1.25
CA ASP A 32 -0.68 9.97 2.20
C ASP A 32 -1.12 9.24 3.49
N GLY A 33 -1.91 9.90 4.34
CA GLY A 33 -2.44 9.31 5.57
C GLY A 33 -3.52 8.23 5.37
N SER A 34 -4.08 8.08 4.18
CA SER A 34 -5.11 7.06 3.89
C SER A 34 -4.56 5.64 4.06
N VAL A 35 -3.26 5.45 3.82
CA VAL A 35 -2.60 4.14 3.87
C VAL A 35 -2.26 3.68 5.29
N CYS A 36 -2.26 4.59 6.27
CA CYS A 36 -1.98 4.24 7.66
C CYS A 36 -3.06 3.27 8.20
N PRO A 37 -2.69 2.05 8.68
CA PRO A 37 -3.66 1.07 9.20
C PRO A 37 -4.42 1.54 10.43
N THR A 38 -3.77 2.35 11.26
CA THR A 38 -4.30 2.87 12.52
C THR A 38 -3.95 4.35 12.67
N GLN A 39 -4.75 5.06 13.47
CA GLN A 39 -4.36 6.40 13.93
C GLN A 39 -3.49 6.27 15.17
N GLY A 40 -2.34 6.97 15.17
CA GLY A 40 -1.49 7.09 16.35
C GLY A 40 -2.04 8.13 17.34
N SER A 41 -1.43 8.20 18.53
CA SER A 41 -1.72 9.24 19.54
C SER A 41 -1.13 10.61 19.16
N ALA A 42 -0.07 10.62 18.36
CA ALA A 42 0.59 11.83 17.87
C ALA A 42 0.13 12.23 16.46
N ASN A 43 0.51 13.44 16.04
CA ASN A 43 0.27 13.92 14.69
C ASN A 43 0.96 12.99 13.65
N PRO A 44 0.22 12.46 12.65
CA PRO A 44 0.75 11.49 11.70
C PRO A 44 1.67 12.09 10.62
N ALA A 45 1.86 13.42 10.57
CA ALA A 45 2.58 14.08 9.49
C ALA A 45 3.99 13.51 9.24
N LEU A 46 4.79 13.27 10.30
CA LEU A 46 6.13 12.70 10.15
C LEU A 46 6.10 11.26 9.67
N THR A 47 5.14 10.46 10.13
CA THR A 47 4.95 9.08 9.66
C THR A 47 4.58 9.06 8.18
N ILE A 48 3.69 9.96 7.74
CA ILE A 48 3.30 10.09 6.34
C ILE A 48 4.53 10.48 5.50
N MET A 49 5.29 11.50 5.91
CA MET A 49 6.50 11.91 5.20
C MET A 49 7.54 10.78 5.11
N ALA A 50 7.75 10.03 6.19
CA ALA A 50 8.68 8.90 6.21
C ALA A 50 8.26 7.79 5.23
N MET A 51 6.97 7.42 5.20
CA MET A 51 6.46 6.43 4.26
C MET A 51 6.56 6.92 2.80
N SER A 52 6.18 8.16 2.54
CA SER A 52 6.30 8.76 1.20
C SER A 52 7.76 8.80 0.72
N SER A 53 8.71 9.13 1.60
CA SER A 53 10.15 9.09 1.30
C SER A 53 10.63 7.67 0.96
N ARG A 54 10.19 6.66 1.73
CA ARG A 54 10.50 5.25 1.44
C ARG A 54 9.95 4.81 0.08
N LEU A 55 8.70 5.15 -0.23
CA LEU A 55 8.08 4.83 -1.52
C LEU A 55 8.84 5.52 -2.67
N ALA A 56 9.17 6.81 -2.52
CA ALA A 56 9.93 7.54 -3.52
C ALA A 56 11.29 6.90 -3.81
N GLY A 57 12.00 6.44 -2.76
CA GLY A 57 13.25 5.69 -2.92
C GLY A 57 13.09 4.41 -3.75
N ARG A 58 12.02 3.65 -3.51
CA ARG A 58 11.72 2.42 -4.25
C ARG A 58 11.32 2.68 -5.70
N ILE A 59 10.57 3.74 -5.96
CA ILE A 59 10.22 4.16 -7.32
C ILE A 59 11.50 4.55 -8.06
N ARG A 60 12.35 5.37 -7.43
CA ARG A 60 13.62 5.83 -8.01
C ARG A 60 14.55 4.67 -8.36
N SER A 61 14.59 3.61 -7.55
CA SER A 61 15.46 2.45 -7.77
C SER A 61 14.85 1.37 -8.67
N GLY A 62 13.62 1.54 -9.18
CA GLY A 62 12.89 0.50 -9.94
C GLY A 62 12.24 -0.58 -9.08
N ALA A 63 12.72 -0.76 -7.84
CA ALA A 63 12.25 -1.79 -6.90
C ALA A 63 10.74 -1.76 -6.63
N ALA A 64 10.06 -0.61 -6.77
CA ALA A 64 8.61 -0.53 -6.64
C ALA A 64 7.86 -1.37 -7.70
N MET A 65 8.42 -1.51 -8.90
CA MET A 65 7.85 -2.28 -10.01
C MET A 65 8.30 -3.74 -10.00
N ASP A 66 9.56 -3.98 -9.66
CA ASP A 66 10.17 -5.32 -9.70
C ASP A 66 9.62 -6.28 -8.64
N ASP A 67 9.02 -5.73 -7.58
CA ASP A 67 8.41 -6.51 -6.52
C ASP A 67 7.07 -7.14 -6.95
N ASP A 68 6.93 -8.45 -6.80
CA ASP A 68 5.65 -9.15 -7.04
C ASP A 68 4.72 -9.05 -5.81
N PRO A 69 3.56 -8.35 -5.91
CA PRO A 69 2.60 -8.25 -4.82
C PRO A 69 1.85 -9.58 -4.57
N ALA A 70 1.71 -10.45 -5.57
CA ALA A 70 1.04 -11.74 -5.39
C ALA A 70 1.87 -12.68 -4.50
N ALA A 71 3.19 -12.62 -4.61
CA ALA A 71 4.12 -13.33 -3.74
C ALA A 71 4.00 -12.90 -2.25
N ARG A 72 3.58 -11.66 -1.98
CA ARG A 72 3.49 -11.09 -0.62
C ARG A 72 2.17 -11.39 0.09
N ALA A 73 1.08 -11.54 -0.67
CA ALA A 73 -0.24 -11.79 -0.13
C ALA A 73 -0.43 -13.21 0.42
N GLY A 74 0.49 -14.14 0.13
CA GLY A 74 0.30 -15.56 0.39
C GLY A 74 -0.90 -16.08 -0.41
N ALA A 75 -0.73 -16.29 -1.72
CA ALA A 75 -1.67 -16.93 -2.65
C ALA A 75 -3.18 -16.75 -2.31
N VAL A 76 -3.77 -15.65 -2.77
CA VAL A 76 -5.24 -15.48 -2.80
C VAL A 76 -5.67 -15.30 -4.26
N PRO A 77 -6.64 -16.09 -4.78
CA PRO A 77 -7.03 -16.05 -6.17
C PRO A 77 -7.66 -14.70 -6.53
N ALA A 78 -7.32 -14.20 -7.72
CA ALA A 78 -7.84 -12.97 -8.28
C ALA A 78 -9.39 -12.98 -8.24
N ARG A 79 -9.98 -12.07 -7.45
CA ARG A 79 -11.42 -11.88 -7.45
C ARG A 79 -11.83 -11.44 -8.86
N GLN A 80 -12.56 -12.33 -9.53
CA GLN A 80 -13.14 -12.15 -10.86
C GLN A 80 -13.88 -10.82 -10.91
N GLN A 81 -13.47 -9.94 -11.83
CA GLN A 81 -14.14 -8.68 -12.10
C GLN A 81 -15.56 -9.00 -12.58
N ALA A 82 -16.57 -8.66 -11.77
CA ALA A 82 -17.97 -8.77 -12.13
C ALA A 82 -18.26 -7.79 -13.29
N GLY A 83 -19.01 -8.28 -14.28
CA GLY A 83 -19.39 -7.55 -15.49
C GLY A 83 -20.49 -6.52 -15.32
#